data_AF-A0A9X5X914-F1
#
_entry.id   AF-A0A9X5X914-F1
#
_cell.length_a   1.000
_cell.length_b   1.000
_cell.length_c   1.000
_cell.angle_alpha   90.00
_cell.angle_beta   90.00
_cell.angle_gamma   90.00
#
_symmetry.space_group_name_H-M   'P 1'
#
loop_
_entity.id
_entity.type
_entity.pdbx_description
1 polymer ?
#
loop_
_entity_poly.entity_id
_entity_poly.type
_entity_poly.pdbx_seq_one_letter_code
_entity_poly.pdbx_strand_id
1 'polypeptide(L)'
;LYGLYGDGVPSRNVVEGMHVRTVSTKAQDGTQHPGADALDILPSFVDCGGRDVYLYVTDIYRGFPYQWPGATGEERLADYRARVEKQVRQVLTTGALKSHIVYVPFNEPEGNMFGTGEWSYDRTSWHSDPRHYFAAWKDLHHLIKGLDPHARIAGPNTCVLYDEVRGFLEFAKAHDVLPD
;
A
#
# COMPACT_ATOMS: atom_id res chain seq x y z
N LEU A 1 -8.30 8.20 -5.66
CA LEU A 1 -8.31 7.51 -4.36
C LEU A 1 -9.77 7.26 -3.95
N TYR A 2 -10.15 6.02 -3.67
CA TYR A 2 -11.51 5.61 -3.25
C TYR A 2 -12.65 6.00 -4.20
N GLY A 3 -12.36 6.19 -5.49
CA GLY A 3 -13.36 6.62 -6.48
C GLY A 3 -14.31 5.52 -6.97
N LEU A 4 -13.94 4.24 -6.76
CA LEU A 4 -14.78 3.08 -7.03
C LEU A 4 -15.04 2.38 -5.69
N TYR A 5 -16.30 2.11 -5.37
CA TYR A 5 -16.68 1.57 -4.06
C TYR A 5 -17.00 0.07 -4.09
N GLY A 6 -17.46 -0.43 -5.23
CA GLY A 6 -17.84 -1.83 -5.45
C GLY A 6 -18.19 -2.05 -6.91
N ASP A 7 -18.63 -3.26 -7.27
CA ASP A 7 -19.00 -3.57 -8.65
C ASP A 7 -20.09 -2.61 -9.17
N GLY A 8 -19.74 -1.85 -10.21
CA GLY A 8 -20.65 -0.90 -10.84
C GLY A 8 -20.96 0.35 -10.03
N VAL A 9 -20.14 0.71 -9.04
CA VAL A 9 -20.32 1.95 -8.24
C VAL A 9 -19.06 2.84 -8.31
N PRO A 10 -19.07 3.93 -9.09
CA PRO A 10 -20.10 4.37 -10.05
C PRO A 10 -20.25 3.41 -11.25
N SER A 11 -21.30 3.61 -12.05
CA SER A 11 -21.63 2.70 -13.16
C SER A 11 -20.50 2.58 -14.19
N ARG A 12 -20.42 1.41 -14.83
CA ARG A 12 -19.39 1.10 -15.85
C ARG A 12 -19.32 2.14 -16.97
N ASN A 13 -20.46 2.62 -17.45
CA ASN A 13 -20.52 3.67 -18.48
C ASN A 13 -19.85 4.97 -18.06
N VAL A 14 -19.95 5.35 -16.77
CA VAL A 14 -19.27 6.54 -16.24
C VAL A 14 -17.77 6.29 -16.20
N VAL A 15 -17.35 5.13 -15.69
CA VAL A 15 -15.92 4.77 -15.59
C VAL A 15 -15.26 4.69 -16.97
N GLU A 16 -15.90 4.01 -17.92
CA GLU A 16 -15.43 3.87 -19.30
C GLU A 16 -15.43 5.21 -20.03
N GLY A 17 -16.52 5.98 -19.95
CA GLY A 17 -16.66 7.28 -20.60
C GLY A 17 -15.70 8.34 -20.07
N MET A 18 -15.28 8.24 -18.79
CA MET A 18 -14.22 9.08 -18.22
C MET A 18 -12.81 8.58 -18.55
N HIS A 19 -12.69 7.41 -19.19
CA HIS A 19 -11.42 6.76 -19.50
C HIS A 19 -10.50 6.60 -18.29
N VAL A 20 -11.06 6.21 -17.13
CA VAL A 20 -10.29 6.03 -15.91
C VAL A 20 -9.27 4.91 -16.12
N ARG A 21 -7.98 5.24 -15.99
CA ARG A 21 -6.88 4.28 -16.17
C ARG A 21 -6.33 3.73 -14.88
N THR A 22 -6.35 4.54 -13.83
CA THR A 22 -5.72 4.21 -12.56
C THR A 22 -6.63 4.59 -11.41
N VAL A 23 -6.72 3.72 -10.42
CA VAL A 23 -7.40 4.01 -9.16
C VAL A 23 -6.50 3.61 -8.00
N SER A 24 -6.76 4.17 -6.82
CA SER A 24 -6.12 3.78 -5.58
C SER A 24 -7.20 3.45 -4.55
N THR A 25 -7.00 2.36 -3.80
CA THR A 25 -7.98 1.87 -2.83
C THR A 25 -7.37 0.89 -1.82
N LYS A 26 -8.13 0.46 -0.80
CA LYS A 26 -7.63 -0.44 0.24
C LYS A 26 -7.42 -1.85 -0.29
N ALA A 27 -6.48 -2.53 0.37
CA ALA A 27 -6.42 -3.98 0.28
C ALA A 27 -7.67 -4.68 0.82
N GLN A 28 -7.86 -5.92 0.37
CA GLN A 28 -9.01 -6.75 0.75
C GLN A 28 -9.16 -6.84 2.27
N ASP A 29 -10.40 -6.75 2.74
CA ASP A 29 -10.81 -6.79 4.14
C ASP A 29 -10.25 -5.62 4.97
N GLY A 30 -9.75 -4.57 4.32
CA GLY A 30 -9.21 -3.42 5.02
C GLY A 30 -10.27 -2.68 5.83
N THR A 31 -9.89 -2.22 7.03
CA THR A 31 -10.85 -1.67 7.99
C THR A 31 -10.85 -0.15 8.06
N GLN A 32 -9.97 0.52 7.32
CA GLN A 32 -9.89 1.99 7.29
C GLN A 32 -11.15 2.64 6.72
N HIS A 33 -11.73 2.01 5.71
CA HIS A 33 -12.95 2.44 5.04
C HIS A 33 -13.97 1.29 5.01
N PRO A 34 -15.28 1.59 5.01
CA PRO A 34 -16.33 0.58 5.07
C PRO A 34 -16.51 -0.26 3.78
N GLY A 35 -15.83 0.09 2.70
CA GLY A 35 -15.89 -0.61 1.41
C GLY A 35 -14.76 -0.16 0.48
N ALA A 36 -14.92 -0.36 -0.84
CA ALA A 36 -13.86 -0.19 -1.84
C ALA A 36 -12.71 -1.20 -1.68
N ASP A 37 -13.04 -2.46 -1.44
CA ASP A 37 -12.03 -3.52 -1.49
C ASP A 37 -11.49 -3.68 -2.91
N ALA A 38 -10.16 -3.68 -3.05
CA ALA A 38 -9.53 -3.74 -4.37
C ALA A 38 -9.97 -4.94 -5.19
N LEU A 39 -10.12 -6.13 -4.59
CA LEU A 39 -10.46 -7.33 -5.34
C LEU A 39 -11.93 -7.35 -5.78
N ASP A 40 -12.80 -6.62 -5.07
CA ASP A 40 -14.21 -6.47 -5.43
C ASP A 40 -14.40 -5.53 -6.62
N ILE A 41 -13.59 -4.47 -6.73
CA ILE A 41 -13.67 -3.52 -7.85
C ILE A 41 -12.87 -3.96 -9.08
N LEU A 42 -11.85 -4.80 -8.88
CA LEU A 42 -10.83 -5.11 -9.90
C LEU A 42 -11.40 -5.64 -11.22
N PRO A 43 -12.31 -6.66 -11.24
CA PRO A 43 -12.83 -7.18 -12.50
C PRO A 43 -13.60 -6.12 -13.29
N SER A 44 -14.52 -5.42 -12.62
CA SER A 44 -15.36 -4.38 -13.21
C SER A 44 -14.52 -3.23 -13.77
N PHE A 45 -13.47 -2.83 -13.05
CA PHE A 45 -12.57 -1.77 -13.46
C PHE A 45 -11.75 -2.15 -14.70
N VAL A 46 -11.20 -3.37 -14.73
CA VAL A 46 -10.43 -3.87 -15.88
C VAL A 46 -11.32 -4.03 -17.12
N ASP A 47 -12.55 -4.50 -16.96
CA ASP A 47 -13.54 -4.60 -18.05
C ASP A 47 -13.85 -3.24 -18.69
N CYS A 48 -13.80 -2.16 -17.89
CA CYS A 48 -13.98 -0.78 -18.38
C CYS A 48 -12.71 -0.18 -19.02
N GLY A 49 -11.65 -0.98 -19.24
CA GLY A 49 -10.38 -0.53 -19.79
C GLY A 49 -9.41 0.07 -18.76
N GLY A 50 -9.67 -0.13 -17.47
CA GLY A 50 -8.77 0.19 -16.37
C GLY A 50 -7.44 -0.56 -16.47
N ARG A 51 -6.36 0.03 -15.92
CA ARG A 51 -5.00 -0.49 -16.02
C ARG A 51 -4.42 -0.83 -14.66
N ASP A 52 -4.37 0.14 -13.75
CA ASP A 52 -3.67 -0.05 -12.48
C ASP A 52 -4.57 0.25 -11.28
N VAL A 53 -4.59 -0.68 -10.33
CA VAL A 53 -5.20 -0.52 -9.02
C VAL A 53 -4.07 -0.46 -7.99
N TYR A 54 -3.82 0.74 -7.49
CA TYR A 54 -2.86 1.00 -6.41
C TYR A 54 -3.48 0.55 -5.08
N LEU A 55 -2.92 -0.51 -4.54
CA LEU A 55 -3.39 -1.22 -3.37
C LEU A 55 -2.73 -0.66 -2.11
N TYR A 56 -3.47 0.15 -1.34
CA TYR A 56 -2.99 0.72 -0.09
C TYR A 56 -3.04 -0.36 0.99
N VAL A 57 -1.87 -0.95 1.25
CA VAL A 57 -1.73 -2.12 2.14
C VAL A 57 -1.96 -1.72 3.60
N THR A 58 -1.56 -0.50 3.99
CA THR A 58 -1.74 0.07 5.34
C THR A 58 -3.19 0.21 5.76
N ASP A 59 -4.12 0.33 4.81
CA ASP A 59 -5.55 0.52 5.05
C ASP A 59 -6.24 -0.75 5.59
N ILE A 60 -5.45 -1.79 5.89
CA ILE A 60 -5.86 -2.92 6.71
C ILE A 60 -6.29 -2.51 8.12
N TYR A 61 -5.67 -1.45 8.65
CA TYR A 61 -5.96 -0.92 9.98
C TYR A 61 -7.04 0.17 9.95
N ARG A 62 -7.61 0.44 11.13
CA ARG A 62 -8.49 1.59 11.35
C ARG A 62 -7.69 2.84 11.73
N GLY A 63 -8.32 4.00 11.59
CA GLY A 63 -7.80 5.28 12.06
C GLY A 63 -6.77 5.93 11.12
N PHE A 64 -6.63 7.24 11.25
CA PHE A 64 -5.60 8.02 10.59
C PHE A 64 -5.04 9.01 11.63
N PRO A 65 -3.93 8.70 12.32
CA PRO A 65 -2.98 7.63 12.02
C PRO A 65 -3.44 6.18 12.21
N TYR A 66 -2.85 5.26 11.46
CA TYR A 66 -3.19 3.82 11.45
C TYR A 66 -2.97 3.16 12.82
N GLN A 67 -4.02 2.55 13.37
CA GLN A 67 -4.02 1.89 14.66
C GLN A 67 -3.51 0.44 14.56
N TRP A 68 -2.24 0.28 14.21
CA TRP A 68 -1.56 -1.03 14.22
C TRP A 68 -1.25 -1.50 15.65
N PRO A 69 -1.55 -2.77 15.99
CA PRO A 69 -1.46 -3.28 17.36
C PRO A 69 -0.01 -3.60 17.74
N GLY A 70 0.31 -3.49 19.03
CA GLY A 70 1.61 -3.89 19.58
C GLY A 70 2.12 -2.89 20.62
N ALA A 71 2.89 -3.39 21.59
CA ALA A 71 3.50 -2.59 22.64
C ALA A 71 4.78 -1.91 22.15
N THR A 72 5.54 -2.56 21.27
CA THR A 72 6.76 -2.02 20.64
C THR A 72 6.61 -1.85 19.13
N GLY A 73 7.54 -1.12 18.51
CA GLY A 73 7.60 -0.97 17.05
C GLY A 73 7.79 -2.30 16.33
N GLU A 74 8.61 -3.19 16.89
CA GLU A 74 8.87 -4.53 16.35
C GLU A 74 7.60 -5.40 16.34
N GLU A 75 6.84 -5.39 17.43
CA GLU A 75 5.57 -6.13 17.51
C GLU A 75 4.55 -5.60 16.49
N ARG A 76 4.46 -4.27 16.35
CA ARG A 76 3.61 -3.60 15.36
C ARG A 76 3.98 -3.97 13.93
N LEU A 77 5.27 -3.91 13.62
CA LEU A 77 5.77 -4.27 12.29
C LEU A 77 5.60 -5.76 12.01
N ALA A 78 5.73 -6.64 13.01
CA ALA A 78 5.49 -8.07 12.85
C ALA A 78 4.01 -8.39 12.52
N ASP A 79 3.05 -7.77 13.22
CA ASP A 79 1.62 -7.89 12.88
C ASP A 79 1.36 -7.34 11.46
N TYR A 80 1.96 -6.19 11.13
CA TYR A 80 1.78 -5.59 9.81
C TYR A 80 2.31 -6.48 8.69
N ARG A 81 3.52 -7.00 8.85
CA ARG A 81 4.15 -7.95 7.92
C ARG A 81 3.27 -9.18 7.68
N ALA A 82 2.69 -9.76 8.73
CA ALA A 82 1.78 -10.91 8.60
C ALA A 82 0.50 -10.56 7.81
N ARG A 83 -0.02 -9.34 7.96
CA ARG A 83 -1.17 -8.85 7.19
C ARG A 83 -0.80 -8.60 5.73
N VAL A 84 0.36 -8.01 5.46
CA VAL A 84 0.88 -7.83 4.09
C VAL A 84 0.98 -9.18 3.39
N GLU A 85 1.57 -10.19 4.04
CA GLU A 85 1.64 -11.55 3.49
C GLU A 85 0.25 -12.09 3.14
N LYS A 86 -0.72 -11.97 4.05
CA LYS A 86 -2.10 -12.40 3.80
C LYS A 86 -2.69 -11.69 2.57
N GLN A 87 -2.49 -10.38 2.46
CA GLN A 87 -3.05 -9.58 1.36
C GLN A 87 -2.39 -9.90 0.01
N VAL A 88 -1.08 -10.14 -0.02
CA VAL A 88 -0.40 -10.64 -1.24
C VAL A 88 -0.99 -11.99 -1.65
N ARG A 89 -1.19 -12.91 -0.70
CA ARG A 89 -1.83 -14.21 -0.97
C ARG A 89 -3.27 -14.08 -1.46
N GLN A 90 -4.03 -13.11 -0.96
CA GLN A 90 -5.38 -12.81 -1.47
C GLN A 90 -5.34 -12.30 -2.92
N VAL A 91 -4.43 -11.38 -3.25
CA VAL A 91 -4.26 -10.90 -4.63
C VAL A 91 -3.87 -12.04 -5.59
N LEU A 92 -3.01 -12.96 -5.16
CA LEU A 92 -2.61 -14.12 -5.97
C LEU A 92 -3.78 -15.00 -6.41
N THR A 93 -4.90 -15.01 -5.68
CA THR A 93 -6.09 -15.81 -6.03
C THR A 93 -6.86 -15.24 -7.23
N THR A 94 -6.60 -13.99 -7.61
CA THR A 94 -7.25 -13.32 -8.75
C THR A 94 -6.73 -13.75 -10.13
N GLY A 95 -5.77 -14.69 -10.18
CA GLY A 95 -5.29 -15.28 -11.42
C GLY A 95 -4.50 -14.30 -12.27
N ALA A 96 -5.00 -13.99 -13.47
CA ALA A 96 -4.37 -13.03 -14.38
C ALA A 96 -4.58 -11.58 -13.94
N LEU A 97 -5.68 -11.28 -13.22
CA LEU A 97 -6.01 -9.91 -12.85
C LEU A 97 -4.99 -9.27 -11.90
N LYS A 98 -4.21 -10.08 -11.16
CA LYS A 98 -3.14 -9.56 -10.29
C LYS A 98 -2.12 -8.68 -11.03
N SER A 99 -1.94 -8.86 -12.35
CA SER A 99 -1.03 -8.00 -13.12
C SER A 99 -1.45 -6.53 -13.13
N HIS A 100 -2.72 -6.23 -12.81
CA HIS A 100 -3.25 -4.88 -12.68
C HIS A 100 -3.05 -4.28 -11.27
N ILE A 101 -2.55 -5.04 -10.31
CA ILE A 101 -2.31 -4.57 -8.94
C ILE A 101 -0.91 -3.94 -8.84
N VAL A 102 -0.86 -2.80 -8.17
CA VAL A 102 0.39 -2.15 -7.73
C VAL A 102 0.32 -2.00 -6.22
N TYR A 103 1.19 -2.70 -5.48
CA TYR A 103 1.22 -2.63 -4.02
C TYR A 103 1.77 -1.28 -3.57
N VAL A 104 1.12 -0.65 -2.60
CA VAL A 104 1.60 0.55 -1.91
C VAL A 104 1.82 0.17 -0.45
N PRO A 105 3.04 -0.28 -0.07
CA PRO A 105 3.29 -0.84 1.25
C PRO A 105 3.21 0.17 2.40
N PHE A 106 3.33 1.46 2.12
CA PHE A 106 3.19 2.50 3.14
C PHE A 106 2.42 3.68 2.56
N ASN A 107 1.63 4.34 3.39
CA ASN A 107 0.94 5.58 3.04
C ASN A 107 1.30 6.65 4.07
N GLU A 108 1.84 7.76 3.57
CA GLU A 108 2.29 8.90 4.36
C GLU A 108 3.09 8.47 5.60
N PRO A 109 4.19 7.70 5.42
CA PRO A 109 4.92 7.10 6.54
C PRO A 109 5.36 8.13 7.58
N GLU A 110 5.71 9.35 7.16
CA GLU A 110 6.06 10.50 8.01
C GLU A 110 4.95 10.97 8.94
N GLY A 111 3.70 10.88 8.48
CA GLY A 111 2.53 11.32 9.25
C GLY A 111 1.92 10.18 10.08
N ASN A 112 2.35 8.94 9.82
CA ASN A 112 1.71 7.73 10.33
C ASN A 112 2.71 6.82 11.05
N MET A 113 3.00 5.66 10.46
CA MET A 113 3.71 4.55 11.10
C MET A 113 5.17 4.88 11.42
N PHE A 114 5.78 5.89 10.78
CA PHE A 114 7.17 6.32 11.00
C PHE A 114 7.27 7.84 11.23
N GLY A 115 6.29 8.36 11.97
CA GLY A 115 6.24 9.75 12.45
C GLY A 115 6.55 9.86 13.95
N THR A 116 5.96 10.88 14.58
CA THR A 116 6.12 11.16 16.03
C THR A 116 4.84 10.92 16.84
N GLY A 117 3.80 10.37 16.20
CA GLY A 117 2.47 10.22 16.76
C GLY A 117 2.32 9.02 17.71
N GLU A 118 1.14 8.88 18.32
CA GLU A 118 0.81 7.76 19.21
C GLU A 118 1.05 6.40 18.55
N TRP A 119 0.63 6.28 17.29
CA TRP A 119 0.69 5.06 16.49
C TRP A 119 1.95 4.99 15.61
N SER A 120 3.00 5.75 15.91
CA SER A 120 4.27 5.60 15.21
C SER A 120 5.09 4.43 15.79
N TYR A 121 6.03 3.90 15.02
CA TYR A 121 6.85 2.73 15.35
C TYR A 121 7.51 2.90 16.73
N ASP A 122 8.27 3.98 16.90
CA ASP A 122 8.97 4.37 18.12
C ASP A 122 8.85 5.87 18.44
N ARG A 123 7.97 6.59 17.71
CA ARG A 123 7.83 8.06 17.72
C ARG A 123 9.03 8.83 17.21
N THR A 124 9.94 8.16 16.50
CA THR A 124 11.02 8.82 15.75
C THR A 124 10.56 9.04 14.31
N SER A 125 10.60 10.30 13.86
CA SER A 125 10.30 10.60 12.46
C SER A 125 11.40 10.07 11.54
N TRP A 126 11.01 9.40 10.46
CA TRP A 126 11.96 8.94 9.46
C TRP A 126 12.69 10.08 8.73
N HIS A 127 12.17 11.32 8.76
CA HIS A 127 12.91 12.49 8.27
C HIS A 127 14.20 12.74 9.05
N SER A 128 14.15 12.52 10.37
CA SER A 128 15.31 12.71 11.25
C SER A 128 16.17 11.44 11.36
N ASP A 129 15.55 10.27 11.41
CA ASP A 129 16.24 8.98 11.50
C ASP A 129 15.47 7.91 10.71
N PRO A 130 15.87 7.63 9.47
CA PRO A 130 15.10 6.76 8.58
C PRO A 130 15.32 5.26 8.85
N ARG A 131 16.18 4.87 9.80
CA ARG A 131 16.64 3.48 9.94
C ARG A 131 15.50 2.46 10.03
N HIS A 132 14.49 2.74 10.86
CA HIS A 132 13.35 1.83 11.04
C HIS A 132 12.45 1.77 9.81
N TYR A 133 12.18 2.91 9.16
CA TYR A 133 11.39 2.95 7.93
C TYR A 133 12.09 2.22 6.79
N PHE A 134 13.39 2.45 6.60
CA PHE A 134 14.17 1.82 5.53
C PHE A 134 14.29 0.31 5.73
N ALA A 135 14.48 -0.14 6.98
CA ALA A 135 14.45 -1.57 7.29
C ALA A 135 13.08 -2.20 7.00
N ALA A 136 11.99 -1.53 7.38
CA ALA A 136 10.64 -2.00 7.12
C ALA A 136 10.30 -2.04 5.62
N TRP A 137 10.68 -0.99 4.87
CA TRP A 137 10.55 -0.94 3.40
C TRP A 137 11.25 -2.14 2.75
N LYS A 138 12.51 -2.38 3.11
CA LYS A 138 13.29 -3.48 2.55
C LYS A 138 12.67 -4.84 2.86
N ASP A 139 12.23 -5.08 4.10
CA ASP A 139 11.59 -6.34 4.48
C ASP A 139 10.28 -6.58 3.74
N LEU A 140 9.39 -5.57 3.66
CA LEU A 140 8.12 -5.72 2.95
C LEU A 140 8.31 -5.84 1.44
N HIS A 141 9.25 -5.12 0.84
CA HIS A 141 9.58 -5.26 -0.59
C HIS A 141 10.03 -6.69 -0.90
N HIS A 142 10.97 -7.24 -0.13
CA HIS A 142 11.41 -8.62 -0.28
C HIS A 142 10.31 -9.64 -0.01
N LEU A 143 9.45 -9.40 0.98
CA LEU A 143 8.29 -10.26 1.26
C LEU A 143 7.36 -10.32 0.05
N ILE A 144 6.99 -9.16 -0.50
CA ILE A 144 6.07 -9.07 -1.66
C ILE A 144 6.71 -9.74 -2.88
N LYS A 145 7.93 -9.36 -3.25
CA LYS A 145 8.64 -9.96 -4.40
C LYS A 145 8.95 -11.45 -4.21
N GLY A 146 9.14 -11.90 -2.97
CA GLY A 146 9.35 -13.31 -2.66
C GLY A 146 8.10 -14.18 -2.83
N LEU A 147 6.92 -13.61 -2.59
CA LEU A 147 5.62 -14.26 -2.81
C LEU A 147 5.15 -14.15 -4.27
N ASP A 148 5.41 -13.01 -4.91
CA ASP A 148 5.11 -12.74 -6.31
C ASP A 148 6.27 -11.95 -6.98
N PRO A 149 7.17 -12.65 -7.70
CA PRO A 149 8.31 -12.01 -8.37
C PRO A 149 7.93 -10.96 -9.42
N HIS A 150 6.69 -10.96 -9.89
CA HIS A 150 6.17 -10.01 -10.88
C HIS A 150 5.32 -8.91 -10.26
N ALA A 151 5.12 -8.90 -8.93
CA ALA A 151 4.39 -7.85 -8.25
C ALA A 151 5.04 -6.49 -8.51
N ARG A 152 4.22 -5.47 -8.77
CA ARG A 152 4.66 -4.08 -8.89
C ARG A 152 4.46 -3.38 -7.55
N ILE A 153 5.44 -2.60 -7.11
CA ILE A 153 5.48 -1.96 -5.79
C ILE A 153 5.75 -0.46 -5.96
N ALA A 154 4.85 0.39 -5.47
CA ALA A 154 5.00 1.84 -5.47
C ALA A 154 5.33 2.37 -4.06
N GLY A 155 6.09 3.46 -3.98
CA GLY A 155 6.49 4.12 -2.75
C GLY A 155 7.42 5.31 -3.00
N PRO A 156 7.84 6.06 -1.95
CA PRO A 156 7.52 5.86 -0.53
C PRO A 156 6.11 6.33 -0.14
N ASN A 157 5.41 7.00 -1.08
CA ASN A 157 4.05 7.52 -0.94
C ASN A 157 3.89 8.49 0.24
N THR A 158 4.76 9.50 0.28
CA THR A 158 4.71 10.62 1.22
C THR A 158 3.56 11.58 0.90
N CYS A 159 3.01 12.25 1.90
CA CYS A 159 1.89 13.19 1.76
C CYS A 159 2.27 14.44 0.97
N VAL A 160 3.55 14.82 1.02
CA VAL A 160 4.16 15.85 0.19
C VAL A 160 5.53 15.37 -0.30
N LEU A 161 6.10 16.07 -1.28
CA LEU A 161 7.45 15.78 -1.74
C LEU A 161 8.48 16.41 -0.79
N TYR A 162 9.18 15.56 -0.05
CA TYR A 162 10.23 15.94 0.88
C TYR A 162 11.63 15.70 0.29
N ASP A 163 12.62 16.47 0.72
CA ASP A 163 14.02 16.28 0.30
C ASP A 163 14.56 14.90 0.74
N GLU A 164 14.10 14.36 1.87
CA GLU A 164 14.51 13.05 2.39
C GLU A 164 14.09 11.87 1.48
N VAL A 165 13.15 12.08 0.54
CA VAL A 165 12.82 11.09 -0.49
C VAL A 165 14.05 10.72 -1.33
N ARG A 166 14.98 11.66 -1.52
CA ARG A 166 16.26 11.36 -2.17
C ARG A 166 17.03 10.28 -1.42
N GLY A 167 17.13 10.41 -0.09
CA GLY A 167 17.81 9.42 0.76
C GLY A 167 17.12 8.05 0.71
N PHE A 168 15.79 8.02 0.64
CA PHE A 168 15.02 6.80 0.41
C PHE A 168 15.39 6.13 -0.92
N LEU A 169 15.43 6.88 -2.03
CA LEU A 169 15.77 6.33 -3.35
C LEU A 169 17.23 5.85 -3.42
N GLU A 170 18.16 6.56 -2.78
CA GLU A 170 19.56 6.14 -2.67
C GLU A 170 19.70 4.83 -1.88
N PHE A 171 19.01 4.72 -0.73
CA PHE A 171 18.93 3.48 0.04
C PHE A 171 18.31 2.34 -0.77
N ALA A 172 17.17 2.59 -1.40
CA ALA A 172 16.43 1.58 -2.14
C ALA A 172 17.24 1.05 -3.32
N LYS A 173 17.96 1.92 -4.03
CA LYS A 173 18.92 1.53 -5.08
C LYS A 173 20.07 0.70 -4.54
N ALA A 174 20.67 1.10 -3.41
CA ALA A 174 21.80 0.39 -2.82
C ALA A 174 21.45 -1.01 -2.28
N HIS A 175 20.16 -1.26 -2.02
CA HIS A 175 19.67 -2.53 -1.49
C HIS A 175 18.79 -3.32 -2.45
N ASP A 176 18.69 -2.90 -3.71
CA ASP A 176 17.90 -3.56 -4.76
C ASP A 176 16.39 -3.67 -4.43
N VAL A 177 15.87 -2.63 -3.78
CA VAL A 177 14.47 -2.50 -3.34
C VAL A 177 13.82 -1.21 -3.85
N LEU A 178 14.19 -0.76 -5.05
CA LEU A 178 13.52 0.38 -5.70
C LEU A 178 12.03 0.07 -5.91
N PRO A 179 11.14 1.07 -5.76
CA PRO A 179 9.80 1.01 -6.32
C PRO A 179 9.86 0.78 -7.84
N ASP A 180 8.85 0.08 -8.38
CA ASP A 180 8.70 -0.26 -9.81
C ASP A 180 8.14 0.91 -10.67
#